data_AF-A0AAF0B9I2-F1
#
_entry.id   AF-A0AAF0B9I2-F1
#
_cell.length_a   1.000
_cell.length_b   1.000
_cell.length_c   1.000
_cell.angle_alpha   90.00
_cell.angle_beta   90.00
_cell.angle_gamma   90.00
#
_symmetry.space_group_name_H-M   'P 1'
#
loop_
_entity.id
_entity.type
_entity.pdbx_description
1 polymer ?
#
loop_
_entity_poly.entity_id
_entity_poly.type
_entity_poly.pdbx_seq_one_letter_code
_entity_poly.pdbx_strand_id
1 'polypeptide(L)'
;MIDADAIKMRILSMMEQLGMTPSAFADRAGISRSALTHITSGRNKVTLDMINKIMQGFDEWSAEWIIFGKGPQQSNKTAFENDLFSYSSVPEQELHTRTKDNCGIQSPSGRLEPEIKIVQMPAKQIERITVFYTDGSYQEFRSNKE
;
A
#
# COMPACT_ATOMS: atom_id res chain seq x y z
N MET A 1 -14.82 -19.32 6.63
CA MET A 1 -16.24 -18.93 6.80
C MET A 1 -16.25 -17.43 7.10
N ILE A 2 -17.29 -16.68 6.74
CA ILE A 2 -17.41 -15.27 7.13
C ILE A 2 -18.16 -15.25 8.46
N ASP A 3 -17.44 -14.95 9.54
CA ASP A 3 -17.99 -14.96 10.90
C ASP A 3 -18.37 -13.56 11.35
N ALA A 4 -19.66 -13.32 11.54
CA ALA A 4 -20.18 -11.99 11.86
C ALA A 4 -19.73 -11.48 13.24
N ASP A 5 -19.54 -12.36 14.23
CA ASP A 5 -18.92 -12.00 15.52
C ASP A 5 -17.48 -11.52 15.35
N ALA A 6 -16.70 -12.14 14.45
CA ALA A 6 -15.33 -11.70 14.18
C ALA A 6 -15.32 -10.31 13.51
N ILE A 7 -16.26 -10.02 12.61
CA ILE A 7 -16.39 -8.70 11.97
C ILE A 7 -16.76 -7.64 13.02
N LYS A 8 -17.71 -7.95 13.90
CA LYS A 8 -18.07 -7.09 15.04
C LYS A 8 -16.86 -6.72 15.88
N MET A 9 -16.03 -7.69 16.28
CA MET A 9 -14.84 -7.45 17.10
C MET A 9 -13.84 -6.52 16.40
N ARG A 10 -13.69 -6.66 15.08
CA ARG A 10 -12.84 -5.78 14.27
C ARG A 10 -13.39 -4.36 14.17
N ILE A 11 -14.69 -4.19 14.02
CA ILE A 11 -15.34 -2.86 14.04
C ILE A 11 -15.15 -2.20 15.41
N LEU A 12 -15.28 -2.94 16.50
CA LEU A 12 -15.00 -2.41 17.84
C LEU A 12 -13.53 -1.99 17.99
N SER A 13 -12.60 -2.80 17.49
CA SER A 13 -11.17 -2.46 17.49
C SER A 13 -10.86 -1.23 16.63
N MET A 14 -11.52 -1.07 15.48
CA MET A 14 -11.43 0.15 14.66
C MET A 14 -11.84 1.39 15.47
N MET A 15 -12.99 1.31 16.15
CA MET A 15 -13.51 2.41 16.95
C MET A 15 -12.55 2.81 18.08
N GLU A 16 -11.97 1.82 18.77
CA GLU A 16 -10.99 2.03 19.84
C GLU A 16 -9.72 2.71 19.31
N GLN A 17 -9.14 2.20 18.22
CA GLN A 17 -7.91 2.75 17.65
C GLN A 17 -8.09 4.15 17.06
N LEU A 18 -9.28 4.45 16.53
CA LEU A 18 -9.62 5.78 16.05
C LEU A 18 -10.06 6.73 17.18
N GLY A 19 -10.22 6.23 18.41
CA GLY A 19 -10.72 7.02 19.55
C GLY A 19 -12.15 7.54 19.34
N MET A 20 -12.97 6.84 18.54
CA MET A 20 -14.29 7.31 18.14
C MET A 20 -15.40 6.75 19.03
N THR A 21 -16.34 7.61 19.39
CA THR A 21 -17.60 7.17 20.00
C THR A 21 -18.45 6.41 18.96
N PRO A 22 -19.35 5.50 19.37
CA PRO A 22 -20.25 4.80 18.45
C PRO A 22 -21.04 5.74 17.54
N SER A 23 -21.54 6.85 18.09
CA SER A 23 -22.25 7.86 17.32
C SER A 23 -21.38 8.46 16.22
N ALA A 24 -20.16 8.90 16.56
CA ALA A 24 -19.23 9.49 15.59
C ALA A 24 -18.81 8.49 14.50
N PHE A 25 -18.59 7.24 14.87
CA PHE A 25 -18.27 6.17 13.92
C PHE A 25 -19.43 5.92 12.94
N ALA A 26 -20.66 5.85 13.44
CA ALA A 26 -21.85 5.68 12.60
C ALA A 26 -22.04 6.85 11.63
N ASP A 27 -21.87 8.08 12.13
CA ASP A 27 -22.01 9.30 11.34
C ASP A 27 -20.94 9.35 10.23
N ARG A 28 -19.68 8.97 10.52
CA ARG A 28 -18.60 8.90 9.51
C ARG A 28 -18.79 7.77 8.48
N ALA A 29 -19.26 6.60 8.90
CA ALA A 29 -19.57 5.50 7.99
C ALA A 29 -20.87 5.73 7.18
N GLY A 30 -21.67 6.74 7.48
CA GLY A 30 -22.95 6.97 6.80
C GLY A 30 -23.98 5.85 7.04
N ILE A 31 -23.94 5.25 8.23
CA ILE A 31 -24.86 4.21 8.73
C ILE A 31 -25.71 4.78 9.88
N SER A 32 -26.90 4.23 10.12
CA SER A 32 -27.70 4.67 11.27
C SER A 32 -27.08 4.19 12.58
N ARG A 33 -27.20 4.99 13.64
CA ARG A 33 -26.73 4.62 14.99
C ARG A 33 -27.38 3.32 15.48
N SER A 34 -28.67 3.13 15.17
CA SER A 34 -29.38 1.87 15.44
C SER A 34 -28.75 0.69 14.71
N ALA A 35 -28.35 0.86 13.44
CA ALA A 35 -27.64 -0.19 12.70
C ALA A 35 -26.31 -0.52 13.37
N LEU A 36 -25.53 0.48 13.80
CA LEU A 36 -24.29 0.24 14.54
C LEU A 36 -24.55 -0.49 15.88
N THR A 37 -25.62 -0.14 16.60
CA THR A 37 -26.04 -0.88 17.80
C THR A 37 -26.40 -2.33 17.48
N HIS A 38 -26.99 -2.64 16.32
CA HIS A 38 -27.24 -4.02 15.93
C HIS A 38 -25.95 -4.83 15.70
N ILE A 39 -24.86 -4.19 15.26
CA ILE A 39 -23.52 -4.82 15.21
C ILE A 39 -22.99 -5.06 16.61
N THR A 40 -23.01 -4.03 17.48
CA THR A 40 -22.34 -4.09 18.78
C THR A 40 -23.13 -4.85 19.85
N SER A 41 -24.46 -4.86 19.76
CA SER A 41 -25.38 -5.42 20.76
C SER A 41 -26.27 -6.56 20.24
N GLY A 42 -26.41 -6.74 18.92
CA GLY A 42 -27.33 -7.70 18.31
C GLY A 42 -26.64 -8.99 17.84
N ARG A 43 -27.36 -10.12 17.92
CA ARG A 43 -26.91 -11.40 17.35
C ARG A 43 -26.86 -11.29 15.82
N ASN A 44 -25.65 -11.12 15.26
CA ASN A 44 -25.25 -11.35 13.87
C ASN A 44 -26.13 -10.81 12.72
N LYS A 45 -26.48 -9.52 12.73
CA LYS A 45 -26.95 -8.84 11.51
C LYS A 45 -25.98 -7.78 11.00
N VAL A 46 -24.77 -8.21 10.65
CA VAL A 46 -23.92 -7.41 9.77
C VAL A 46 -24.43 -7.62 8.34
N THR A 47 -25.06 -6.59 7.76
CA THR A 47 -25.52 -6.65 6.36
C THR A 47 -24.40 -6.22 5.41
N LEU A 48 -24.46 -6.70 4.16
CA LEU A 48 -23.48 -6.33 3.14
C LEU A 48 -23.45 -4.81 2.90
N ASP A 49 -24.62 -4.17 2.84
CA ASP A 49 -24.75 -2.71 2.69
C ASP A 49 -23.97 -1.95 3.77
N MET A 50 -24.03 -2.46 5.00
CA MET A 50 -23.36 -1.85 6.13
C MET A 50 -21.84 -1.99 6.04
N ILE A 51 -21.34 -3.16 5.68
CA ILE A 51 -19.90 -3.38 5.43
C ILE A 51 -19.43 -2.43 4.32
N ASN A 52 -20.19 -2.32 3.24
CA ASN A 52 -19.85 -1.46 2.11
C ASN A 52 -19.78 0.03 2.52
N LYS A 53 -20.76 0.49 3.31
CA LYS A 53 -20.76 1.85 3.88
C LYS A 53 -19.57 2.12 4.80
N ILE A 54 -19.23 1.17 5.67
CA ILE A 54 -18.04 1.25 6.53
C ILE A 54 -16.78 1.34 5.66
N MET A 55 -16.64 0.50 4.64
CA MET A 55 -15.49 0.53 3.72
C MET A 55 -15.36 1.84 2.94
N GLN A 56 -16.48 2.50 2.64
CA GLN A 56 -16.49 3.80 1.97
C GLN A 56 -16.12 4.95 2.92
N GLY A 57 -16.58 4.92 4.17
CA GLY A 57 -16.26 5.95 5.17
C GLY A 57 -14.88 5.80 5.82
N PHE A 58 -14.28 4.62 5.68
CA PHE A 58 -12.97 4.25 6.21
C PHE A 58 -12.07 3.67 5.11
N ASP A 59 -11.83 4.48 4.08
CA ASP A 59 -11.05 4.06 2.91
C ASP A 59 -9.58 3.77 3.24
N GLU A 60 -9.10 4.25 4.39
CA GLU A 60 -7.76 3.96 4.91
C GLU A 60 -7.64 2.56 5.53
N TRP A 61 -8.76 1.85 5.70
CA TRP A 61 -8.81 0.50 6.25
C TRP A 61 -8.97 -0.57 5.17
N SER A 62 -8.30 -1.71 5.37
CA SER A 62 -8.36 -2.83 4.45
C SER A 62 -9.71 -3.57 4.55
N ALA A 63 -10.40 -3.68 3.42
CA ALA A 63 -11.60 -4.49 3.29
C ALA A 63 -11.37 -5.96 3.63
N GLU A 64 -10.22 -6.50 3.20
CA GLU A 64 -9.84 -7.89 3.47
C GLU A 64 -9.64 -8.12 4.97
N TRP A 65 -9.05 -7.14 5.66
CA TRP A 65 -8.90 -7.20 7.10
C TRP A 65 -10.25 -7.10 7.81
N ILE A 66 -11.15 -6.19 7.39
CA ILE A 66 -12.48 -6.03 8.00
C ILE A 66 -13.35 -7.29 7.84
N ILE A 67 -13.29 -7.98 6.69
CA ILE A 67 -14.16 -9.13 6.37
C ILE A 67 -13.51 -10.46 6.81
N PHE A 68 -12.25 -10.68 6.48
CA PHE A 68 -11.56 -11.96 6.71
C PHE A 68 -10.50 -11.93 7.81
N GLY A 69 -10.05 -10.76 8.24
CA GLY A 69 -9.06 -10.62 9.32
C GLY A 69 -7.65 -10.91 8.84
N LYS A 70 -7.44 -10.81 7.52
CA LYS A 70 -6.18 -11.11 6.84
C LYS A 70 -5.58 -9.83 6.29
N GLY A 71 -4.25 -9.86 6.12
CA GLY A 71 -3.50 -8.77 5.55
C GLY A 71 -3.32 -7.57 6.49
N PRO A 72 -2.76 -6.46 5.98
CA PRO A 72 -2.55 -5.26 6.76
C PRO A 72 -3.88 -4.62 7.13
N GLN A 73 -3.95 -4.07 8.34
CA GLN A 73 -5.16 -3.47 8.89
C GLN A 73 -5.54 -2.17 8.17
N GLN A 74 -4.56 -1.30 7.97
CA GLN A 74 -4.70 -0.10 7.16
C GLN A 74 -4.24 -0.43 5.74
N SER A 75 -5.05 -0.05 4.76
CA SER A 75 -4.58 -0.03 3.38
C SER A 75 -3.68 1.19 3.24
N ASN A 76 -2.41 0.98 2.89
CA ASN A 76 -1.52 2.04 2.45
C ASN A 76 -2.01 2.56 1.09
N LYS A 77 -3.17 3.21 1.07
CA LYS A 77 -3.54 4.18 0.05
C LYS A 77 -2.84 5.50 0.37
N THR A 78 -1.53 5.44 0.62
CA THR A 78 -0.68 6.54 0.15
C THR A 78 -1.09 6.75 -1.30
N ALA A 79 -1.42 7.98 -1.67
CA ALA A 79 -1.85 8.44 -2.98
C ALA A 79 -0.85 8.08 -4.09
N PHE A 80 -0.67 6.78 -4.33
CA PHE A 80 -0.06 6.21 -5.51
C PHE A 80 -1.23 5.91 -6.44
N GLU A 81 -1.70 6.97 -7.12
CA GLU A 81 -1.68 6.79 -8.57
C GLU A 81 -0.30 6.23 -8.89
N ASN A 82 -0.30 4.98 -9.38
CA ASN A 82 0.88 4.23 -9.79
C ASN A 82 2.04 5.14 -10.20
N ASP A 83 3.03 5.31 -9.32
CA ASP A 83 4.34 5.75 -9.79
C ASP A 83 5.07 4.52 -10.37
N LEU A 84 4.46 3.96 -11.40
CA LEU A 84 5.01 2.92 -12.27
C LEU A 84 6.20 3.47 -13.08
N PHE A 85 6.48 4.78 -12.95
CA PHE A 85 7.52 5.53 -13.64
C PHE A 85 8.54 6.18 -12.71
N SER A 86 8.59 5.84 -11.41
CA SER A 86 9.71 6.23 -10.53
C SER A 86 10.95 5.38 -10.83
N TYR A 87 11.43 5.42 -12.07
CA TYR A 87 12.83 5.14 -12.34
C TYR A 87 13.57 6.39 -11.90
N SER A 88 14.18 6.31 -10.72
CA SER A 88 15.19 7.27 -10.28
C SER A 88 16.11 7.56 -11.45
N SER A 89 16.12 8.81 -11.91
CA SER A 89 17.07 9.31 -12.89
C SER A 89 18.46 8.91 -12.42
N VAL A 90 19.08 7.97 -13.13
CA VAL A 90 20.47 7.63 -12.94
C VAL A 90 21.24 8.87 -13.42
N PRO A 91 21.98 9.58 -12.58
CA PRO A 91 22.85 10.62 -13.08
C PRO A 91 23.95 9.91 -13.87
N GLU A 92 24.01 10.13 -15.18
CA GLU A 92 25.22 9.92 -15.96
C GLU A 92 26.32 10.77 -15.32
N GLN A 93 27.19 10.13 -14.53
CA GLN A 93 28.44 10.75 -14.10
C GLN A 93 29.56 10.24 -14.98
N GLU A 94 29.88 11.08 -15.95
CA GLU A 94 31.07 10.99 -16.76
C GLU A 94 32.31 10.92 -15.86
N LEU A 95 33.14 9.93 -16.18
CA LEU A 95 34.47 9.72 -15.64
C LEU A 95 35.34 10.96 -15.91
N HIS A 96 35.68 11.74 -14.88
CA HIS A 96 36.88 12.57 -14.89
C HIS A 96 37.64 12.51 -13.56
N THR A 97 38.92 12.18 -13.72
CA THR A 97 39.91 11.94 -12.68
C THR A 97 40.60 13.24 -12.27
N ARG A 98 41.23 13.17 -11.07
CA ARG A 98 42.26 14.05 -10.47
C ARG A 98 41.74 15.12 -9.52
N THR A 99 42.41 15.50 -8.42
CA THR A 99 43.47 14.94 -7.54
C THR A 99 43.60 15.95 -6.39
N LYS A 100 43.56 15.45 -5.15
CA LYS A 100 44.09 16.01 -3.87
C LYS A 100 43.73 17.44 -3.46
N ASP A 101 42.91 17.53 -2.41
CA ASP A 101 43.32 18.20 -1.16
C ASP A 101 42.55 17.72 0.08
N ASN A 102 43.31 17.75 1.17
CA ASN A 102 43.17 17.19 2.50
C ASN A 102 42.06 17.85 3.36
N CYS A 103 41.19 17.05 3.98
CA CYS A 103 40.72 17.34 5.34
C CYS A 103 40.37 16.05 6.07
N GLY A 104 41.24 15.65 6.99
CA GLY A 104 41.02 14.53 7.89
C GLY A 104 40.09 14.93 9.04
N ILE A 105 39.10 14.09 9.32
CA ILE A 105 38.50 13.96 10.65
C ILE A 105 38.34 12.47 10.92
N GLN A 106 38.90 12.04 12.04
CA GLN A 106 39.01 10.66 12.51
C GLN A 106 37.65 10.13 12.97
N SER A 107 37.38 8.86 12.66
CA SER A 107 36.28 8.06 13.21
C SER A 107 36.35 7.97 14.74
N PRO A 108 35.21 7.69 15.39
CA PRO A 108 35.18 6.40 16.08
C PRO A 108 33.83 5.68 16.03
N SER A 109 33.93 4.38 16.30
CA SER A 109 32.94 3.51 16.94
C SER A 109 32.01 2.71 16.02
N GLY A 110 32.17 1.39 16.14
CA GLY A 110 31.58 0.37 15.28
C GLY A 110 30.08 0.18 15.49
N ARG A 111 29.42 -0.19 14.39
CA ARG A 111 28.05 -0.69 14.37
C ARG A 111 27.97 -1.78 13.31
N LEU A 112 27.42 -2.93 13.71
CA LEU A 112 27.31 -4.15 12.92
C LEU A 112 26.50 -3.88 11.64
N GLU A 113 27.10 -4.10 10.47
CA GLU A 113 26.37 -4.12 9.19
C GLU A 113 25.73 -5.50 8.98
N PRO A 114 24.43 -5.59 8.64
CA PRO A 114 23.87 -6.81 8.09
C PRO A 114 24.42 -7.01 6.67
N GLU A 115 25.07 -8.14 6.42
CA GLU A 115 25.56 -8.55 5.10
C GLU A 115 24.38 -8.71 4.13
N ILE A 116 24.18 -7.74 3.24
CA ILE A 116 23.21 -7.85 2.15
C ILE A 116 23.81 -8.78 1.10
N LYS A 117 23.38 -10.05 1.10
CA LYS A 117 23.67 -10.97 -0.02
C LYS A 117 22.91 -10.51 -1.25
N ILE A 118 23.60 -9.82 -2.16
CA ILE A 118 23.08 -9.45 -3.47
C ILE A 118 22.89 -10.75 -4.27
N VAL A 119 21.65 -11.20 -4.41
CA VAL A 119 21.29 -12.25 -5.36
C VAL A 119 21.38 -11.60 -6.76
N GLN A 120 22.47 -11.84 -7.48
CA GLN A 120 22.59 -11.44 -8.88
C GLN A 120 21.59 -12.26 -9.71
N MET A 121 20.44 -11.64 -10.02
CA MET A 121 19.55 -12.15 -11.05
C MET A 121 20.19 -11.95 -12.43
N PRO A 122 19.98 -12.86 -13.39
CA PRO A 122 20.51 -12.71 -14.74
C PRO A 122 19.96 -11.42 -15.39
N ALA A 123 20.79 -10.78 -16.22
CA ALA A 123 20.41 -9.58 -16.95
C ALA A 123 19.13 -9.83 -17.77
N LYS A 124 18.11 -8.98 -17.58
CA LYS A 124 16.82 -9.11 -18.28
C LYS A 124 16.96 -8.54 -19.70
N GLN A 125 16.49 -9.30 -20.69
CA GLN A 125 16.38 -8.84 -22.07
C GLN A 125 14.94 -8.36 -22.33
N ILE A 126 14.80 -7.25 -23.06
CA ILE A 126 13.48 -6.75 -23.50
C ILE A 126 12.94 -7.71 -24.56
N GLU A 127 11.79 -8.33 -24.32
CA GLU A 127 11.11 -9.18 -25.30
C GLU A 127 10.33 -8.35 -26.32
N ARG A 128 9.55 -7.37 -25.83
CA ARG A 128 8.62 -6.56 -26.62
C ARG A 128 8.33 -5.21 -25.96
N ILE A 129 8.20 -4.16 -26.76
CA ILE A 129 7.70 -2.83 -26.36
C ILE A 129 6.53 -2.43 -27.26
N THR A 130 5.47 -1.87 -26.67
CA THR A 130 4.33 -1.30 -27.39
C THR A 130 4.24 0.20 -27.08
N VAL A 131 4.26 1.03 -28.11
CA VAL A 131 4.16 2.49 -28.02
C VAL A 131 2.76 2.91 -28.42
N PHE A 132 2.07 3.70 -27.58
CA PHE A 132 0.77 4.29 -27.87
C PHE A 132 0.93 5.78 -28.19
N TYR A 133 0.34 6.22 -29.30
CA TYR A 133 0.37 7.62 -29.74
C TYR A 133 -0.90 8.34 -29.28
N THR A 134 -0.86 9.68 -29.25
CA THR A 134 -1.99 10.51 -28.82
C THR A 134 -3.18 10.47 -29.78
N ASP A 135 -2.96 10.03 -31.02
CA ASP A 135 -4.01 9.81 -32.03
C ASP A 135 -4.72 8.45 -31.87
N GLY A 136 -4.34 7.67 -30.85
CA GLY A 136 -4.90 6.35 -30.59
C GLY A 136 -4.26 5.22 -31.42
N SER A 137 -3.27 5.51 -32.27
CA SER A 137 -2.49 4.47 -32.95
C SER A 137 -1.47 3.83 -31.99
N TYR A 138 -0.98 2.63 -32.33
CA TYR A 138 0.09 1.97 -31.59
C TYR A 138 1.11 1.29 -32.52
N GLN A 139 2.36 1.19 -32.06
CA GLN A 139 3.43 0.43 -32.72
C GLN A 139 4.04 -0.60 -31.77
N GLU A 140 4.34 -1.79 -32.28
CA GLU A 140 4.95 -2.88 -31.52
C GLU A 140 6.35 -3.18 -32.05
N PHE A 141 7.35 -3.19 -31.17
CA PHE A 141 8.72 -3.60 -31.47
C PHE A 141 9.04 -4.85 -30.68
N ARG A 142 9.58 -5.86 -31.37
CA ARG A 142 10.08 -7.11 -30.76
C ARG A 142 11.59 -7.12 -30.88
N SER A 143 12.28 -7.71 -29.90
CA SER A 143 13.72 -7.92 -30.02
C SER A 143 13.98 -8.88 -31.19
N ASN A 144 14.51 -8.36 -32.30
CA ASN A 144 15.04 -9.21 -33.36
C ASN A 144 16.28 -9.91 -32.81
N LYS A 145 16.25 -11.24 -32.85
CA LYS A 145 17.41 -12.06 -32.56
C LYS A 145 18.09 -12.31 -33.90
N GLU A 146 19.10 -11.51 -34.23
CA GLU A 146 20.05 -11.88 -35.30
C GLU A 146 20.90 -13.07 -34.87
#